data_AF-K1SRG3-F1
#
_entry.id   AF-K1SRG3-F1
#
_cell.length_a   1.000
_cell.length_b   1.000
_cell.length_c   1.000
_cell.angle_alpha   90.00
_cell.angle_beta   90.00
_cell.angle_gamma   90.00
#
_symmetry.space_group_name_H-M   'P 1'
#
loop_
_entity.id
_entity.type
_entity.pdbx_description
1 polymer ?
#
loop_
_entity_poly.entity_id
_entity_poly.type
_entity_poly.pdbx_seq_one_letter_code
_entity_poly.pdbx_strand_id
1 'polypeptide(L)'
;MPFSSSAEASATYGDLSYTTVDSDGDGTDDYVEITDCYESVTEIEIPAEIEGLPVTTIGRLAFYNCDLIKEFNIPNNITTIKDSAIACCDKLKRVSIPESVIYIGDE
;
A
#
# COMPACT_ATOMS: atom_id res chain seq x y z
N MET A 1 18.16 -14.68 3.25
CA MET A 1 17.44 -15.62 4.14
C MET A 1 16.10 -15.88 3.48
N PRO A 2 15.69 -17.14 3.28
CA PRO A 2 14.54 -17.48 2.46
C PRO A 2 13.27 -17.40 3.30
N PHE A 3 12.30 -16.57 2.90
CA PHE A 3 10.94 -16.68 3.44
C PHE A 3 10.15 -17.65 2.58
N SER A 4 9.55 -18.59 3.30
CA SER A 4 8.83 -19.76 2.83
C SER A 4 7.59 -19.43 2.00
N SER A 5 7.43 -20.22 0.93
CA SER A 5 6.18 -20.78 0.40
C SER A 5 4.88 -20.44 1.16
N SER A 6 4.15 -19.45 0.66
CA SER A 6 2.71 -19.52 0.37
C SER A 6 2.50 -18.62 -0.84
N ALA A 7 1.80 -19.10 -1.86
CA ALA A 7 1.56 -18.35 -3.09
C ALA A 7 0.52 -17.25 -2.83
N GLU A 8 0.92 -16.18 -2.14
CA GLU A 8 0.26 -14.89 -2.22
C GLU A 8 0.85 -14.22 -3.46
N ALA A 9 0.03 -13.85 -4.44
CA ALA A 9 0.49 -13.21 -5.67
C ALA A 9 0.96 -11.78 -5.35
N SER A 10 2.13 -11.67 -4.73
CA SER A 10 2.81 -10.39 -4.56
C SER A 10 3.44 -10.01 -5.89
N ALA A 11 2.88 -8.98 -6.51
CA ALA A 11 3.35 -8.40 -7.74
C ALA A 11 3.99 -7.04 -7.46
N THR A 12 4.82 -6.59 -8.39
CA THR A 12 5.56 -5.34 -8.26
C THR A 12 5.14 -4.38 -9.36
N TYR A 13 4.68 -3.19 -8.98
CA TYR A 13 4.34 -2.12 -9.90
C TYR A 13 5.43 -1.05 -9.84
N GLY A 14 6.39 -1.14 -10.77
CA GLY A 14 7.59 -0.31 -10.72
C GLY A 14 8.39 -0.61 -9.44
N ASP A 15 8.42 0.36 -8.53
CA ASP A 15 9.13 0.32 -7.25
C ASP A 15 8.23 -0.08 -6.07
N LEU A 16 6.92 -0.20 -6.29
CA LEU A 16 5.94 -0.59 -5.27
C LEU A 16 5.68 -2.10 -5.33
N SER A 17 5.49 -2.72 -4.17
CA SER A 17 5.00 -4.09 -4.04
C SER A 17 3.56 -4.10 -3.59
N TYR A 18 2.75 -4.92 -4.25
CA TYR A 18 1.35 -5.08 -3.96
C TYR A 18 0.97 -6.55 -3.94
N THR A 19 -0.12 -6.87 -3.26
CA THR A 19 -0.81 -8.15 -3.36
C THR A 19 -2.23 -7.89 -3.79
N THR A 20 -2.79 -8.80 -4.55
CA THR A 20 -4.23 -8.84 -4.75
C THR A 20 -4.90 -9.55 -3.57
N VAL A 21 -6.12 -9.13 -3.24
CA VAL A 21 -6.92 -9.73 -2.18
C VAL A 21 -8.26 -10.14 -2.75
N ASP A 22 -8.58 -11.42 -2.56
CA ASP A 22 -9.89 -12.01 -2.80
C ASP A 22 -10.68 -11.96 -1.49
N SER A 23 -11.72 -11.12 -1.44
CA SER A 23 -12.53 -10.92 -0.25
C SER A 23 -13.75 -11.86 -0.19
N ASP A 24 -14.16 -12.41 -1.33
CA ASP A 24 -15.34 -13.27 -1.44
C ASP A 24 -15.04 -14.77 -1.59
N GLY A 25 -13.78 -15.11 -1.92
CA GLY A 25 -13.26 -16.47 -2.03
C GLY A 25 -13.62 -17.16 -3.35
N ASP A 26 -14.04 -16.42 -4.39
CA ASP A 26 -14.38 -17.00 -5.69
C ASP A 26 -13.16 -17.32 -6.58
N GLY A 27 -11.96 -16.93 -6.14
CA GLY A 27 -10.72 -17.11 -6.90
C GLY A 27 -10.45 -15.98 -7.90
N THR A 28 -11.16 -14.87 -7.80
CA THR A 28 -10.86 -13.61 -8.47
C THR A 28 -10.42 -12.56 -7.46
N ASP A 29 -9.55 -11.67 -7.91
CA ASP A 29 -9.05 -10.60 -7.08
C ASP A 29 -10.06 -9.44 -7.07
N ASP A 30 -10.47 -8.97 -5.89
CA ASP A 30 -11.39 -7.84 -5.76
C ASP A 30 -10.66 -6.50 -5.83
N TYR A 31 -9.56 -6.42 -5.07
CA TYR A 31 -8.81 -5.19 -4.89
C TYR A 31 -7.32 -5.45 -4.67
N VAL A 32 -6.56 -4.37 -4.78
CA VAL A 32 -5.12 -4.38 -4.59
C VAL A 32 -4.74 -3.75 -3.25
N GLU A 33 -3.87 -4.44 -2.54
CA GLU A 33 -3.25 -4.01 -1.30
C GLU A 33 -1.75 -3.73 -1.50
N ILE A 34 -1.31 -2.49 -1.27
CA ILE A 34 0.12 -2.15 -1.32
C ILE A 34 0.80 -2.69 -0.05
N THR A 35 1.79 -3.57 -0.18
CA THR A 35 2.41 -4.26 0.96
C THR A 35 3.82 -3.78 1.27
N ASP A 36 4.53 -3.21 0.30
CA ASP A 36 5.90 -2.73 0.50
C ASP A 36 6.29 -1.70 -0.57
N CYS A 37 7.37 -0.96 -0.34
CA CYS A 37 7.94 0.00 -1.28
C CYS A 37 9.46 -0.19 -1.27
N TYR A 38 10.01 -0.70 -2.36
CA TYR A 38 11.44 -0.91 -2.49
C TYR A 38 12.07 0.35 -3.10
N GLU A 39 13.09 0.87 -2.43
CA GLU A 39 13.75 2.15 -2.72
C GLU A 39 12.95 3.37 -2.25
N SER A 40 13.42 4.03 -1.19
CA SER A 40 13.98 5.39 -1.26
C SER A 40 13.33 6.43 -2.21
N VAL A 41 12.02 6.38 -2.43
CA VAL A 41 11.29 7.35 -3.24
C VAL A 41 11.04 8.64 -2.46
N THR A 42 11.11 9.77 -3.15
CA THR A 42 10.85 11.10 -2.55
C THR A 42 9.39 11.53 -2.68
N GLU A 43 8.69 10.96 -3.64
CA GLU A 43 7.28 11.17 -3.96
C GLU A 43 6.66 9.80 -4.22
N ILE A 44 5.56 9.50 -3.55
CA ILE A 44 4.80 8.27 -3.81
C ILE A 44 3.61 8.62 -4.66
N GLU A 45 3.53 7.97 -5.81
CA GLU A 45 2.35 7.96 -6.66
C GLU A 45 1.73 6.56 -6.64
N ILE A 46 0.69 6.37 -5.84
CA ILE A 46 -0.10 5.14 -5.87
C ILE A 46 -1.12 5.29 -7.00
N PRO A 47 -1.09 4.45 -8.05
CA PRO A 47 -2.09 4.49 -9.10
C PRO A 47 -3.48 4.11 -8.55
N ALA A 48 -4.53 4.61 -9.21
CA ALA A 48 -5.90 4.25 -8.86
C ALA A 48 -6.21 2.77 -9.06
N GLU A 49 -5.61 2.18 -10.09
CA GLU A 49 -5.87 0.83 -10.56
C GLU A 49 -4.55 0.18 -11.00
N ILE A 50 -4.35 -1.09 -10.62
CA ILE A 50 -3.21 -1.91 -11.02
C ILE A 50 -3.79 -3.18 -11.67
N GLU A 51 -3.36 -3.49 -12.89
CA GLU A 51 -3.85 -4.66 -13.66
C GLU A 51 -5.38 -4.71 -13.86
N GLY A 52 -6.05 -3.56 -13.78
CA GLY A 52 -7.52 -3.46 -13.90
C GLY A 52 -8.26 -3.66 -12.57
N LEU A 53 -7.52 -3.76 -11.46
CA LEU A 53 -8.05 -3.87 -10.11
C LEU A 53 -7.84 -2.55 -9.35
N PRO A 54 -8.84 -2.06 -8.61
CA PRO A 54 -8.72 -0.84 -7.84
C PRO A 54 -7.78 -1.03 -6.64
N VAL A 55 -6.91 -0.04 -6.40
CA VAL A 55 -6.09 0.00 -5.18
C VAL A 55 -6.89 0.66 -4.07
N THR A 56 -7.38 -0.15 -3.13
CA THR A 56 -8.23 0.32 -2.03
C THR A 56 -7.53 0.27 -0.68
N THR A 57 -6.47 -0.53 -0.56
CA THR A 57 -5.88 -0.85 0.74
C THR A 57 -4.39 -0.57 0.76
N ILE A 58 -3.92 0.09 1.81
CA ILE A 58 -2.50 0.18 2.14
C ILE A 58 -2.23 -0.82 3.26
N GLY A 59 -1.39 -1.81 2.95
CA GLY A 59 -0.98 -2.89 3.81
C GLY A 59 -0.13 -2.43 4.99
N ARG A 60 0.02 -3.34 5.96
CA ARG A 60 0.82 -3.09 7.16
C ARG A 60 2.29 -2.93 6.74
N LEU A 61 2.96 -1.88 7.24
CA LEU A 61 4.36 -1.58 6.94
C LEU A 61 4.65 -1.26 5.46
N ALA A 62 3.64 -0.95 4.64
CA ALA A 62 3.81 -0.66 3.21
C ALA A 62 4.86 0.40 2.88
N PHE A 63 4.97 1.43 3.73
CA PHE A 63 5.96 2.51 3.63
C PHE A 63 6.83 2.57 4.88
N TYR A 64 7.16 1.42 5.44
CA TYR A 64 8.01 1.36 6.61
C TYR A 64 9.44 1.81 6.28
N ASN A 65 9.95 2.75 7.06
CA ASN A 65 11.30 3.28 6.91
C ASN A 65 11.56 4.06 5.60
N CYS A 66 10.52 4.69 5.04
CA CYS A 66 10.69 5.57 3.88
C CYS A 66 11.17 6.98 4.27
N ASP A 67 12.45 7.07 4.62
CA ASP A 67 13.12 8.31 5.06
C ASP A 67 13.32 9.37 3.99
N LEU A 68 12.97 9.12 2.72
CA LEU A 68 13.16 10.10 1.66
C LEU A 68 11.87 10.85 1.30
N ILE A 69 10.72 10.33 1.74
CA ILE A 69 9.42 10.93 1.49
C ILE A 69 9.26 12.16 2.35
N LYS A 70 8.96 13.29 1.70
CA LYS A 70 8.63 14.55 2.39
C LYS A 70 7.14 14.77 2.48
N GLU A 71 6.42 14.38 1.44
CA GLU A 71 4.98 14.53 1.31
C GLU A 71 4.39 13.21 0.82
N PHE A 72 3.38 12.72 1.54
CA PHE A 72 2.65 11.52 1.16
C PHE A 72 1.21 11.89 0.83
N ASN A 73 0.83 11.67 -0.42
CA ASN A 73 -0.48 12.06 -0.94
C ASN A 73 -1.29 10.80 -1.27
N ILE A 74 -2.24 10.46 -0.42
CA ILE A 74 -3.05 9.26 -0.59
C ILE A 74 -4.12 9.54 -1.67
N PRO A 75 -4.25 8.68 -2.69
CA PRO A 75 -5.28 8.87 -3.72
C PRO A 75 -6.67 8.56 -3.16
N ASN A 76 -7.70 9.16 -3.75
CA ASN A 76 -9.10 9.02 -3.32
C ASN A 76 -9.69 7.60 -3.49
N ASN A 77 -8.90 6.62 -3.96
CA ASN A 77 -9.35 5.23 -4.07
C ASN A 77 -9.02 4.42 -2.81
N ILE A 78 -8.06 4.88 -2.00
CA ILE A 78 -7.71 4.21 -0.75
C ILE A 78 -8.82 4.44 0.26
N THR A 79 -9.37 3.34 0.76
CA THR A 79 -10.39 3.30 1.81
C THR A 79 -9.82 2.81 3.14
N THR A 80 -8.78 1.98 3.10
CA THR A 80 -8.21 1.34 4.30
C THR A 80 -6.71 1.52 4.36
N ILE A 81 -6.21 1.94 5.53
CA ILE A 81 -4.78 2.06 5.82
C ILE A 81 -4.48 1.20 7.05
N LYS A 82 -3.69 0.15 6.90
CA LYS A 82 -3.35 -0.75 8.00
C LYS A 82 -2.34 -0.15 8.98
N ASP A 83 -2.20 -0.81 10.12
CA ASP A 83 -1.26 -0.40 11.17
C ASP A 83 0.18 -0.24 10.65
N SER A 84 0.85 0.79 11.16
CA SER A 84 2.26 1.07 10.85
C SER A 84 2.57 1.24 9.36
N ALA A 85 1.56 1.47 8.50
CA ALA A 85 1.74 1.66 7.06
C ALA A 85 2.75 2.76 6.70
N ILE A 86 2.89 3.79 7.54
CA ILE A 86 3.79 4.95 7.31
C ILE A 86 4.75 5.14 8.50
N ALA A 87 5.10 4.06 9.20
CA ALA A 87 5.98 4.14 10.36
C ALA A 87 7.46 4.35 9.95
N CYS A 88 8.25 4.96 10.84
CA CYS A 88 9.67 5.25 10.61
C CYS A 88 9.99 6.13 9.39
N CYS A 89 9.09 7.03 9.00
CA CYS A 89 9.37 8.02 7.96
C CYS A 89 9.86 9.35 8.58
N ASP A 90 11.12 9.49 8.97
CA ASP A 90 11.62 10.66 9.71
C ASP A 90 11.60 11.98 8.91
N LYS A 91 11.59 11.91 7.58
CA LYS A 91 11.49 13.10 6.70
C LYS A 91 10.07 13.47 6.31
N LEU A 92 9.08 12.66 6.66
CA LEU A 92 7.68 12.90 6.32
C LEU A 92 7.18 14.15 7.06
N LYS A 93 6.95 15.23 6.31
CA LYS A 93 6.47 16.50 6.86
C LYS A 93 4.96 16.66 6.69
N ARG A 94 4.39 16.05 5.67
CA ARG A 94 2.99 16.21 5.31
C ARG A 94 2.38 14.91 4.83
N VAL A 95 1.20 14.61 5.34
CA VAL A 95 0.33 13.54 4.85
C VAL A 95 -0.98 14.19 4.44
N SER A 96 -1.42 13.91 3.22
CA SER A 96 -2.75 14.28 2.74
C SER A 96 -3.62 13.03 2.73
N ILE A 97 -4.59 12.98 3.64
CA ILE A 97 -5.56 11.88 3.75
C ILE A 97 -6.86 12.34 3.09
N PRO A 98 -7.34 11.67 2.02
CA PRO A 98 -8.60 12.00 1.39
C PRO A 98 -9.78 11.55 2.24
N GLU A 99 -10.97 12.12 1.99
CA GLU A 99 -12.22 11.75 2.67
C GLU A 99 -12.66 10.30 2.36
N SER A 100 -12.09 9.69 1.32
CA SER A 100 -12.33 8.28 0.98
C SER A 100 -11.78 7.30 1.99
N VAL A 101 -10.81 7.70 2.84
CA VAL A 101 -10.24 6.81 3.87
C VAL A 101 -11.24 6.64 5.00
N ILE A 102 -11.72 5.41 5.16
CA ILE A 102 -12.71 5.01 6.16
C ILE A 102 -12.01 4.43 7.39
N TYR A 103 -10.93 3.67 7.18
CA TYR A 103 -10.24 2.93 8.24
C TYR A 103 -8.74 3.25 8.28
N ILE A 104 -8.21 3.51 9.49
CA ILE A 104 -6.79 3.75 9.75
C ILE A 104 -6.38 2.94 10.99
N GLY A 105 -5.52 1.93 10.81
CA GLY A 105 -5.02 1.07 11.90
C GLY A 105 -5.40 -0.41 11.75
N ASP A 106 -5.44 -1.10 12.89
CA ASP A 106 -5.93 -2.49 13.02
C ASP A 106 -7.47 -2.45 13.08
N GLU A 107 -8.16 -3.10 12.15
CA GLU A 107 -9.58 -3.48 12.31
C GLU A 107 -9.72 -4.65 13.30
#